data_AF-A0A8T0HAV8-F1
#
_entry.id   AF-A0A8T0HAV8-F1
#
_cell.length_a   1.000
_cell.length_b   1.000
_cell.length_c   1.000
_cell.angle_alpha   90.00
_cell.angle_beta   90.00
_cell.angle_gamma   90.00
#
_symmetry.space_group_name_H-M   'P 1'
#
loop_
_entity.id
_entity.type
_entity.pdbx_description
1 polymer ?
#
loop_
_entity_poly.entity_id
_entity_poly.type
_entity_poly.pdbx_seq_one_letter_code
_entity_poly.pdbx_strand_id
1 'polypeptide(L)'
;MGLLAGIVVDVAQASTSGVALRHHAPSAKGLPGSLVPKQRKLELAALQQGLHCRVRTDGRVARERRELWSVRSAAAAGGVGGEFPAPEQEEVELGSRDPVAAAATSSTSTLPVPQRIALFYDAFWRFLRPHTIRGTFLGTTALVTRALLENQGLINWLLLPKALRGLLALLCGNGFIVGINQIYDYGIDRVNKPFLPIAAGDLSVPAAWALVAGLASLGVGIVSTNFGPLITALYIFGLFLGTIYSVPPLRLKQYPVPAFMIIATVRGFLLNFGVYYATRAALGLSYEWSPSVIFITLFVTVFATVIAITKDLPDIEGDKKFNISTFATNLGVRKISFLGAGLLLANYVGAIVAAFYLPQAFKTKVMVSGHAVLGLCLVYQTWLLDTKKYSKEAIANFYRFIWNLFYSEYALFPFI
;
A
#
# COMPACT_ATOMS: atom_id res chain seq x y z
N MET A 1 18.94 48.95 13.47
CA MET A 1 20.39 49.25 13.40
C MET A 1 21.09 48.04 14.02
N GLY A 2 21.63 47.08 13.26
CA GLY A 2 22.78 47.21 12.35
C GLY A 2 24.06 47.26 13.19
N LEU A 3 25.11 46.46 13.01
CA LEU A 3 25.50 45.54 11.93
C LEU A 3 26.73 44.73 12.43
N LEU A 4 26.79 43.45 12.02
CA LEU A 4 27.93 42.68 11.48
C LEU A 4 29.28 42.38 12.19
N ALA A 5 29.71 41.14 11.87
CA ALA A 5 31.04 40.50 11.80
C ALA A 5 31.26 39.44 12.91
N GLY A 6 31.38 38.12 12.67
CA GLY A 6 31.85 37.37 11.51
C GLY A 6 33.24 36.80 11.83
N ILE A 7 33.40 35.48 11.99
CA ILE A 7 34.62 34.71 11.66
C ILE A 7 34.28 33.20 11.67
N VAL A 8 34.72 32.57 10.59
CA VAL A 8 34.67 31.16 10.18
C VAL A 8 35.71 30.35 10.95
N VAL A 9 35.40 29.11 11.33
CA VAL A 9 36.42 28.10 11.67
C VAL A 9 36.21 26.86 10.82
N ASP A 10 37.15 26.70 9.90
CA ASP A 10 37.45 25.55 9.07
C ASP A 10 38.43 24.65 9.86
N VAL A 11 38.23 23.33 9.90
CA VAL A 11 39.22 22.38 10.43
C VAL A 11 39.50 21.29 9.41
N ALA A 12 40.49 21.59 8.59
CA ALA A 12 41.68 20.82 8.28
C ALA A 12 41.57 19.33 7.91
N GLN A 13 41.91 19.10 6.64
CA GLN A 13 42.49 17.91 6.04
C GLN A 13 43.70 17.36 6.81
N ALA A 14 43.86 16.02 6.79
CA ALA A 14 45.12 15.35 7.03
C ALA A 14 45.68 14.81 5.69
N SER A 15 46.81 15.38 5.28
CA SER A 15 47.82 14.78 4.38
C SER A 15 49.10 14.69 5.25
N THR A 16 50.01 13.73 5.19
CA THR A 16 50.73 13.12 4.06
C THR A 16 51.70 12.11 4.70
N SER A 17 52.02 11.02 4.01
CA SER A 17 53.41 10.69 3.66
C SER A 17 53.44 9.50 2.71
N GLY A 18 53.95 9.74 1.50
CA GLY A 18 54.31 8.70 0.56
C GLY A 18 55.74 8.23 0.79
N VAL A 19 55.99 6.97 0.43
CA VAL A 19 57.31 6.48 0.03
C VAL A 19 57.09 5.67 -1.24
N ALA A 20 57.68 6.13 -2.33
CA ALA A 20 57.78 5.42 -3.60
C ALA A 20 59.10 4.65 -3.64
N LEU A 21 59.07 3.39 -4.10
CA LEU A 21 60.24 2.69 -4.63
C LEU A 21 59.84 1.85 -5.85
N ARG A 22 60.80 1.82 -6.78
CA ARG A 22 60.71 1.59 -8.22
C ARG A 22 60.72 0.10 -8.66
N HIS A 23 60.26 -0.09 -9.90
CA HIS A 23 60.67 -1.03 -10.96
C HIS A 23 60.89 -2.52 -10.65
N HIS A 24 60.14 -3.40 -11.33
CA HIS A 24 60.65 -4.21 -12.45
C HIS A 24 59.52 -5.01 -13.11
N ALA A 25 59.42 -4.89 -14.44
CA ALA A 25 58.83 -5.91 -15.31
C ALA A 25 59.97 -6.70 -15.96
N PRO A 26 59.71 -7.94 -16.38
CA PRO A 26 59.96 -8.24 -17.78
C PRO A 26 58.83 -9.01 -18.49
N SER A 27 58.85 -8.82 -19.80
CA SER A 27 57.99 -9.39 -20.84
C SER A 27 58.40 -10.81 -21.22
N ALA A 28 57.44 -11.67 -21.61
CA ALA A 28 57.66 -12.74 -22.57
C ALA A 28 56.38 -13.06 -23.37
N LYS A 29 56.50 -13.06 -24.69
CA LYS A 29 55.50 -13.40 -25.73
C LYS A 29 55.39 -14.92 -25.93
N GLY A 30 54.22 -15.42 -26.37
CA GLY A 30 54.08 -16.71 -27.06
C GLY A 30 52.68 -17.37 -26.96
N LEU A 31 51.91 -17.31 -28.06
CA LEU A 31 50.61 -17.97 -28.36
C LEU A 31 50.73 -19.52 -28.52
N PRO A 32 49.68 -20.30 -28.87
CA PRO A 32 48.24 -20.31 -28.48
C PRO A 32 47.74 -21.73 -28.06
N GLY A 33 46.55 -21.85 -27.45
CA GLY A 33 45.77 -23.11 -27.53
C GLY A 33 44.96 -23.54 -26.32
N SER A 34 43.69 -23.88 -26.59
CA SER A 34 42.76 -24.74 -25.81
C SER A 34 41.98 -24.16 -24.61
N LEU A 35 40.70 -23.87 -24.90
CA LEU A 35 39.49 -24.41 -24.26
C LEU A 35 39.39 -24.45 -22.70
N VAL A 36 38.51 -23.58 -22.19
CA VAL A 36 37.53 -23.79 -21.09
C VAL A 36 38.09 -24.23 -19.73
N PRO A 37 37.96 -23.41 -18.65
CA PRO A 37 36.91 -23.70 -17.66
C PRO A 37 36.39 -22.50 -16.83
N LYS A 38 35.10 -22.18 -16.96
CA LYS A 38 34.39 -21.31 -15.98
C LYS A 38 33.04 -21.85 -15.50
N GLN A 39 32.73 -23.11 -15.79
CA GLN A 39 31.48 -23.77 -15.35
C GLN A 39 31.64 -24.73 -14.15
N ARG A 40 32.86 -24.97 -13.65
CA ARG A 40 33.10 -25.91 -12.54
C ARG A 40 33.21 -25.27 -11.14
N LYS A 41 32.54 -24.15 -10.90
CA LYS A 41 32.40 -23.57 -9.54
C LYS A 41 30.95 -23.29 -9.12
N LEU A 42 29.96 -23.64 -9.93
CA LEU A 42 28.53 -23.49 -9.58
C LEU A 42 27.82 -24.81 -9.26
N GLU A 43 28.40 -25.96 -9.61
CA GLU A 43 27.80 -27.28 -9.31
C GLU A 43 28.21 -27.88 -7.96
N LEU A 44 29.17 -27.28 -7.25
CA LEU A 44 29.61 -27.77 -5.92
C LEU A 44 28.90 -27.10 -4.73
N ALA A 45 28.00 -26.15 -4.96
CA ALA A 45 27.18 -25.53 -3.92
C ALA A 45 25.74 -26.09 -3.85
N ALA A 46 25.32 -26.91 -4.82
CA ALA A 46 23.97 -27.46 -4.90
C ALA A 46 23.82 -28.85 -4.23
N LEU A 47 24.88 -29.39 -3.62
CA LEU A 47 24.92 -30.73 -3.03
C LEU A 47 24.87 -30.73 -1.48
N GLN A 48 24.29 -29.68 -0.87
CA GLN A 48 24.19 -29.59 0.59
C GLN A 48 22.80 -29.27 1.15
N GLN A 49 21.74 -29.31 0.33
CA GLN A 49 20.36 -29.23 0.83
C GLN A 49 19.51 -30.28 0.11
N GLY A 50 19.35 -31.43 0.76
CA GLY A 50 18.49 -32.51 0.28
C GLY A 50 17.03 -32.07 0.25
N LEU A 51 16.48 -31.91 -0.96
CA LEU A 51 15.05 -31.98 -1.24
C LEU A 51 14.89 -32.52 -2.66
N HIS A 52 14.60 -33.81 -2.75
CA HIS A 52 14.17 -34.45 -3.99
C HIS A 52 12.80 -33.89 -4.39
N CYS A 53 12.75 -33.07 -5.45
CA CYS A 53 11.53 -32.81 -6.20
C CYS A 53 11.65 -33.52 -7.56
N ARG A 54 10.94 -34.63 -7.72
CA ARG A 54 10.93 -35.45 -8.93
C ARG A 54 9.98 -34.78 -9.93
N VAL A 55 10.52 -33.98 -10.85
CA VAL A 55 9.74 -33.42 -11.96
C VAL A 55 9.41 -34.56 -12.93
N ARG A 56 8.15 -34.99 -12.95
CA ARG A 56 7.62 -35.89 -13.98
C ARG A 56 7.19 -35.01 -15.17
N THR A 57 7.99 -34.99 -16.23
CA THR A 57 7.62 -34.37 -17.50
C THR A 57 6.61 -35.28 -18.20
N ASP A 58 5.33 -34.90 -18.22
CA ASP A 58 4.32 -35.57 -19.04
C ASP A 58 3.89 -34.66 -20.19
N GLY A 59 4.39 -34.98 -21.38
CA GLY A 59 4.30 -34.18 -22.61
C GLY A 59 2.99 -34.36 -23.40
N ARG A 60 1.85 -34.58 -22.75
CA ARG A 60 0.56 -34.79 -23.46
C ARG A 60 -0.49 -33.68 -23.35
N VAL A 61 -0.31 -32.68 -22.48
CA VAL A 61 -1.32 -31.62 -22.27
C VAL A 61 -1.11 -30.39 -23.19
N ALA A 62 0.02 -30.31 -23.90
CA ALA A 62 0.37 -29.16 -24.74
C ALA A 62 -0.18 -29.22 -26.18
N ARG A 63 -0.78 -30.36 -26.60
CA ARG A 63 -1.26 -30.56 -27.97
C ARG A 63 -2.75 -30.21 -28.14
N GLU A 64 -3.59 -30.52 -27.17
CA GLU A 64 -5.04 -30.20 -27.22
C GLU A 64 -5.34 -28.71 -27.12
N ARG A 65 -4.44 -27.90 -26.53
CA ARG A 65 -4.67 -26.46 -26.36
C ARG A 65 -4.38 -25.60 -27.61
N ARG A 66 -3.75 -26.17 -28.64
CA ARG A 66 -3.48 -25.45 -29.91
C ARG A 66 -4.57 -25.65 -30.96
N GLU A 67 -5.32 -26.74 -30.91
CA GLU A 67 -6.36 -27.00 -31.92
C GLU A 67 -7.62 -26.15 -31.67
N LEU A 68 -7.95 -25.87 -30.40
CA LEU A 68 -9.09 -25.04 -30.01
C LEU A 68 -8.98 -23.54 -30.36
N TRP A 69 -7.78 -23.03 -30.67
CA TRP A 69 -7.60 -21.61 -31.07
C TRP A 69 -7.48 -21.42 -32.59
N SER A 70 -7.38 -22.50 -33.37
CA SER A 70 -7.19 -22.41 -34.83
C SER A 70 -8.48 -22.27 -35.65
N VAL A 71 -9.67 -22.36 -35.02
CA VAL A 71 -10.97 -22.38 -35.72
C VAL A 71 -11.71 -21.03 -35.70
N ARG A 72 -11.13 -19.94 -35.17
CA ARG A 72 -11.78 -18.61 -35.17
C ARG A 72 -11.05 -17.54 -36.00
N SER A 73 -10.50 -17.92 -37.15
CA SER A 73 -9.88 -16.94 -38.07
C SER A 73 -10.24 -17.12 -39.55
N ALA A 74 -11.31 -17.87 -39.85
CA ALA A 74 -11.77 -18.07 -41.24
C ALA A 74 -13.30 -17.94 -41.35
N ALA A 75 -13.84 -16.75 -41.05
CA ALA A 75 -15.20 -16.37 -41.44
C ALA A 75 -15.37 -14.85 -41.36
N ALA A 76 -14.81 -14.14 -42.33
CA ALA A 76 -15.13 -12.73 -42.56
C ALA A 76 -15.03 -12.42 -44.06
N ALA A 77 -15.99 -12.96 -44.82
CA ALA A 77 -16.30 -12.51 -46.17
C ALA A 77 -17.77 -12.85 -46.46
N GLY A 78 -18.62 -11.82 -46.54
CA GLY A 78 -19.96 -11.91 -47.16
C GLY A 78 -21.14 -11.47 -46.30
N GLY A 79 -21.74 -10.33 -46.66
CA GLY A 79 -23.19 -10.23 -46.93
C GLY A 79 -24.21 -10.17 -45.78
N VAL A 80 -24.62 -8.93 -45.45
CA VAL A 80 -26.00 -8.41 -45.27
C VAL A 80 -27.10 -9.29 -44.62
N GLY A 81 -27.66 -8.77 -43.50
CA GLY A 81 -29.09 -8.83 -43.17
C GLY A 81 -29.52 -9.89 -42.15
N GLY A 82 -30.01 -9.46 -40.98
CA GLY A 82 -30.71 -10.32 -40.01
C GLY A 82 -30.61 -9.80 -38.58
N GLU A 83 -31.72 -9.86 -37.85
CA GLU A 83 -31.98 -9.31 -36.51
C GLU A 83 -30.91 -9.59 -35.45
N PHE A 84 -30.67 -8.62 -34.56
CA PHE A 84 -29.82 -8.78 -33.38
C PHE A 84 -30.49 -9.72 -32.35
N PRO A 85 -29.87 -10.85 -31.96
CA PRO A 85 -30.28 -11.55 -30.75
C PRO A 85 -29.67 -10.84 -29.53
N ALA A 86 -30.42 -10.83 -28.42
CA ALA A 86 -29.97 -10.34 -27.13
C ALA A 86 -28.71 -11.09 -26.65
N PRO A 87 -27.80 -10.44 -25.88
CA PRO A 87 -26.59 -11.10 -25.42
C PRO A 87 -26.95 -12.19 -24.41
N GLU A 88 -26.67 -13.43 -24.77
CA GLU A 88 -26.71 -14.60 -23.90
C GLU A 88 -25.75 -14.37 -22.73
N GLN A 89 -26.27 -14.40 -21.50
CA GLN A 89 -25.46 -14.37 -20.30
C GLN A 89 -24.72 -15.71 -20.22
N GLU A 90 -23.40 -15.70 -20.33
CA GLU A 90 -22.57 -16.82 -19.85
C GLU A 90 -22.82 -16.99 -18.34
N GLU A 91 -23.72 -17.90 -17.99
CA GLU A 91 -23.76 -18.48 -16.65
C GLU A 91 -22.41 -19.15 -16.41
N VAL A 92 -21.58 -18.51 -15.57
CA VAL A 92 -20.39 -19.14 -15.01
C VAL A 92 -20.88 -20.27 -14.12
N GLU A 93 -20.85 -21.49 -14.63
CA GLU A 93 -21.07 -22.71 -13.85
C GLU A 93 -20.14 -22.69 -12.62
N LEU A 94 -20.76 -22.49 -11.44
CA LEU A 94 -20.17 -22.72 -10.13
C LEU A 94 -19.95 -24.25 -9.96
N GLY A 95 -18.90 -24.79 -10.58
CA GLY A 95 -18.84 -26.24 -10.77
C GLY A 95 -17.49 -26.85 -11.08
N SER A 96 -16.37 -26.29 -10.63
CA SER A 96 -15.14 -27.10 -10.53
C SER A 96 -14.37 -26.77 -9.25
N ARG A 97 -14.38 -27.74 -8.32
CA ARG A 97 -13.52 -27.72 -7.14
C ARG A 97 -12.07 -27.77 -7.63
N ASP A 98 -11.35 -26.66 -7.49
CA ASP A 98 -9.91 -26.62 -7.72
C ASP A 98 -9.23 -27.73 -6.90
N PRO A 99 -8.60 -28.75 -7.53
CA PRO A 99 -8.04 -29.89 -6.81
C PRO A 99 -6.90 -29.49 -5.86
N VAL A 100 -6.27 -28.34 -6.10
CA VAL A 100 -5.25 -27.73 -5.23
C VAL A 100 -5.86 -27.20 -3.92
N ALA A 101 -7.06 -26.61 -3.98
CA ALA A 101 -7.77 -26.11 -2.79
C ALA A 101 -8.30 -27.27 -1.93
N ALA A 102 -8.73 -28.37 -2.55
CA ALA A 102 -9.15 -29.59 -1.87
C ALA A 102 -7.99 -30.34 -1.17
N ALA A 103 -6.79 -30.32 -1.77
CA ALA A 103 -5.58 -30.89 -1.16
C ALA A 103 -5.06 -30.02 0.01
N ALA A 104 -5.13 -28.70 -0.09
CA ALA A 104 -4.73 -27.79 0.99
C ALA A 104 -5.63 -27.89 2.23
N THR A 105 -6.95 -28.00 2.03
CA THR A 105 -7.96 -28.11 3.12
C THR A 105 -7.94 -29.45 3.85
N SER A 106 -7.54 -30.54 3.19
CA SER A 106 -7.36 -31.85 3.84
C SER A 106 -6.08 -31.95 4.68
N SER A 107 -5.04 -31.17 4.35
CA SER A 107 -3.77 -31.16 5.10
C SER A 107 -3.78 -30.27 6.35
N THR A 108 -4.66 -29.25 6.40
CA THR A 108 -4.76 -28.32 7.54
C THR A 108 -5.65 -28.85 8.67
N SER A 109 -6.57 -29.76 8.37
CA SER A 109 -7.49 -30.37 9.36
C SER A 109 -6.80 -31.38 10.29
N THR A 110 -5.60 -31.84 9.93
CA THR A 110 -4.78 -32.78 10.71
C THR A 110 -3.74 -32.11 11.62
N LEU A 111 -3.52 -30.79 11.46
CA LEU A 111 -2.57 -30.04 12.28
C LEU A 111 -3.07 -29.86 13.73
N PRO A 112 -2.17 -29.77 14.73
CA PRO A 112 -2.54 -29.35 16.08
C PRO A 112 -3.27 -28.00 16.11
N VAL A 113 -4.21 -27.84 17.05
CA VAL A 113 -5.01 -26.61 17.21
C VAL A 113 -4.16 -25.33 17.27
N PRO A 114 -3.04 -25.26 18.04
CA PRO A 114 -2.21 -24.06 18.08
C PRO A 114 -1.63 -23.67 16.72
N GLN A 115 -1.28 -24.65 15.89
CA GLN A 115 -0.74 -24.40 14.54
C GLN A 115 -1.82 -23.87 13.60
N ARG A 116 -3.05 -24.40 13.68
CA ARG A 116 -4.19 -23.86 12.91
C ARG A 116 -4.50 -22.41 13.30
N ILE A 117 -4.45 -22.10 14.59
CA ILE A 117 -4.64 -20.72 15.09
C ILE A 117 -3.54 -19.81 14.55
N ALA A 118 -2.28 -20.24 14.59
CA ALA A 118 -1.16 -19.45 14.06
C ALA A 118 -1.28 -19.18 12.55
N LEU A 119 -1.65 -20.19 11.76
CA LEU A 119 -1.89 -20.04 10.32
C LEU A 119 -3.06 -19.08 10.03
N PHE A 120 -4.17 -19.22 10.77
CA PHE A 120 -5.30 -18.31 10.63
C PHE A 120 -4.92 -16.88 11.03
N TYR A 121 -4.16 -16.70 12.11
CA TYR A 121 -3.70 -15.38 12.53
C TYR A 121 -2.83 -14.70 11.47
N ASP A 122 -1.88 -15.43 10.88
CA ASP A 122 -1.04 -14.92 9.80
C ASP A 122 -1.89 -14.56 8.55
N ALA A 123 -2.80 -15.44 8.15
CA ALA A 123 -3.74 -15.18 7.07
C ALA A 123 -4.61 -13.94 7.37
N PHE A 124 -5.15 -13.82 8.57
CA PHE A 124 -5.95 -12.67 9.00
C PHE A 124 -5.13 -11.37 9.00
N TRP A 125 -3.88 -11.41 9.45
CA TRP A 125 -3.01 -10.23 9.45
C TRP A 125 -2.66 -9.76 8.04
N ARG A 126 -2.36 -10.69 7.12
CA ARG A 126 -2.18 -10.38 5.70
C ARG A 126 -3.47 -9.87 5.05
N PHE A 127 -4.62 -10.45 5.42
CA PHE A 127 -5.95 -10.03 4.94
C PHE A 127 -6.24 -8.57 5.28
N LEU A 128 -5.90 -8.14 6.50
CA LEU A 128 -6.11 -6.76 6.95
C LEU A 128 -5.17 -5.73 6.28
N ARG A 129 -4.19 -6.16 5.48
CA ARG A 129 -3.16 -5.31 4.86
C ARG A 129 -2.39 -4.49 5.91
N PRO A 130 -1.30 -5.02 6.49
CA PRO A 130 -0.61 -4.41 7.64
C PRO A 130 -0.23 -2.94 7.49
N HIS A 131 0.11 -2.51 6.28
CA HIS A 131 0.46 -1.12 6.00
C HIS A 131 -0.72 -0.15 6.18
N THR A 132 -1.95 -0.55 5.82
CA THR A 132 -3.12 0.31 6.03
C THR A 132 -3.54 0.34 7.50
N ILE A 133 -3.38 -0.78 8.22
CA ILE A 133 -3.67 -0.90 9.66
C ILE A 133 -2.77 0.02 10.48
N ARG A 134 -1.46 0.00 10.22
CA ARG A 134 -0.50 0.93 10.87
C ARG A 134 -0.90 2.39 10.65
N GLY A 135 -1.32 2.73 9.43
CA GLY A 135 -1.81 4.07 9.10
C GLY A 135 -3.07 4.46 9.88
N THR A 136 -4.06 3.56 9.98
CA THR A 136 -5.27 3.81 10.80
C THR A 136 -4.93 3.99 12.27
N PHE A 137 -4.09 3.10 12.81
CA PHE A 137 -3.67 3.15 14.21
C PHE A 137 -2.98 4.47 14.52
N LEU A 138 -1.92 4.81 13.78
CA LEU A 138 -1.16 6.03 13.98
C LEU A 138 -2.01 7.28 13.79
N GLY A 139 -2.83 7.34 12.74
CA GLY A 139 -3.68 8.51 12.50
C GLY A 139 -4.70 8.74 13.60
N THR A 140 -5.37 7.67 14.05
CA THR A 140 -6.35 7.76 15.14
C THR A 140 -5.68 8.19 16.44
N THR A 141 -4.57 7.54 16.81
CA THR A 141 -3.83 7.87 18.03
C THR A 141 -3.30 9.30 17.98
N ALA A 142 -2.74 9.74 16.85
CA ALA A 142 -2.19 11.09 16.71
C ALA A 142 -3.26 12.18 16.85
N LEU A 143 -4.46 11.97 16.29
CA LEU A 143 -5.59 12.89 16.42
C LEU A 143 -6.13 12.97 17.85
N VAL A 144 -6.28 11.82 18.51
CA VAL A 144 -6.67 11.77 19.92
C VAL A 144 -5.62 12.48 20.78
N THR A 145 -4.34 12.15 20.60
CA THR A 145 -3.24 12.80 21.33
C THR A 145 -3.24 14.30 21.10
N ARG A 146 -3.40 14.77 19.86
CA ARG A 146 -3.46 16.21 19.58
C ARG A 146 -4.61 16.89 20.31
N ALA A 147 -5.82 16.33 20.24
CA ALA A 147 -6.98 16.88 20.92
C ALA A 147 -6.79 16.94 22.44
N LEU A 148 -6.13 15.93 23.04
CA LEU A 148 -5.80 15.92 24.47
C LEU A 148 -4.72 16.94 24.83
N LEU A 149 -3.70 17.13 23.99
CA LEU A 149 -2.66 18.14 24.19
C LEU A 149 -3.20 19.58 24.11
N GLU A 150 -4.23 19.81 23.29
CA GLU A 150 -4.95 21.09 23.22
C GLU A 150 -5.87 21.32 24.43
N ASN A 151 -6.24 20.25 25.16
CA ASN A 151 -7.24 20.28 26.24
C ASN A 151 -6.75 19.52 27.49
N GLN A 152 -5.53 19.80 27.95
CA GLN A 152 -4.84 19.00 28.98
C GLN A 152 -5.62 18.89 30.29
N GLY A 153 -6.39 19.93 30.66
CA GLY A 153 -7.21 19.94 31.87
C GLY A 153 -8.42 19.01 31.82
N LEU A 154 -8.78 18.45 30.66
CA LEU A 154 -9.93 17.57 30.46
C LEU A 154 -9.54 16.10 30.29
N ILE A 155 -8.26 15.76 30.45
CA ILE A 155 -7.78 14.38 30.31
C ILE A 155 -8.44 13.51 31.38
N ASN A 156 -9.22 12.52 30.94
CA ASN A 156 -9.90 11.57 31.81
C ASN A 156 -9.62 10.13 31.35
N TRP A 157 -8.91 9.37 32.19
CA TRP A 157 -8.56 7.97 31.93
C TRP A 157 -9.78 7.05 31.80
N LEU A 158 -10.95 7.43 32.36
CA LEU A 158 -12.20 6.70 32.18
C LEU A 158 -12.69 6.69 30.72
N LEU A 159 -12.17 7.60 29.87
CA LEU A 159 -12.47 7.63 28.44
C LEU A 159 -11.59 6.69 27.61
N LEU A 160 -10.53 6.11 28.19
CA LEU A 160 -9.64 5.20 27.47
C LEU A 160 -10.37 3.99 26.87
N PRO A 161 -11.28 3.28 27.58
CA PRO A 161 -12.07 2.21 26.97
C PRO A 161 -12.91 2.69 25.79
N LYS A 162 -13.47 3.90 25.84
CA LYS A 162 -14.21 4.50 24.73
C LYS A 162 -13.29 4.74 23.53
N ALA A 163 -12.10 5.29 23.75
CA ALA A 163 -11.10 5.50 22.70
C ALA A 163 -10.66 4.17 22.05
N LEU A 164 -10.40 3.13 22.85
CA LEU A 164 -10.01 1.80 22.35
C LEU A 164 -11.11 1.14 21.51
N ARG A 165 -12.38 1.29 21.91
CA ARG A 165 -13.53 0.85 21.10
C ARG A 165 -13.60 1.59 19.77
N GLY A 166 -13.38 2.91 19.77
CA GLY A 166 -13.33 3.71 18.54
C GLY A 166 -12.23 3.26 17.60
N LEU A 167 -11.02 3.01 18.12
CA LEU A 167 -9.91 2.44 17.35
C LEU A 167 -10.28 1.08 16.77
N LEU A 168 -10.86 0.18 17.58
CA LEU A 168 -11.31 -1.13 17.12
C LEU A 168 -12.33 -1.00 15.97
N ALA A 169 -13.31 -0.11 16.09
CA ALA A 169 -14.27 0.14 15.02
C ALA A 169 -13.59 0.60 13.72
N LEU A 170 -12.62 1.52 13.79
CA LEU A 170 -11.87 1.97 12.61
C LEU A 170 -11.02 0.86 11.99
N LEU A 171 -10.46 -0.05 12.80
CA LEU A 171 -9.75 -1.23 12.31
C LEU A 171 -10.71 -2.21 11.61
N CYS A 172 -11.92 -2.39 12.17
CA CYS A 172 -12.98 -3.17 11.54
C CYS A 172 -13.39 -2.58 10.18
N GLY A 173 -13.58 -1.27 10.10
CA GLY A 173 -13.92 -0.59 8.84
C GLY A 173 -12.82 -0.71 7.80
N ASN A 174 -11.56 -0.56 8.20
CA ASN A 174 -10.42 -0.81 7.31
C ASN A 174 -10.42 -2.26 6.80
N GLY A 175 -10.57 -3.24 7.71
CA GLY A 175 -10.67 -4.66 7.39
C GLY A 175 -11.79 -4.99 6.41
N PHE A 176 -12.98 -4.39 6.58
CA PHE A 176 -14.08 -4.50 5.62
C PHE A 176 -13.67 -3.99 4.23
N ILE A 177 -13.12 -2.78 4.13
CA ILE A 177 -12.76 -2.14 2.85
C ILE A 177 -11.69 -2.95 2.10
N VAL A 178 -10.62 -3.39 2.79
CA VAL A 178 -9.56 -4.17 2.16
C VAL A 178 -10.00 -5.61 1.87
N GLY A 179 -10.91 -6.15 2.67
CA GLY A 179 -11.45 -7.49 2.53
C GLY A 179 -12.36 -7.61 1.32
N ILE A 180 -13.35 -6.71 1.18
CA ILE A 180 -14.23 -6.69 0.02
C ILE A 180 -13.43 -6.46 -1.27
N ASN A 181 -12.42 -5.57 -1.25
CA ASN A 181 -11.55 -5.37 -2.40
C ASN A 181 -10.85 -6.68 -2.82
N GLN A 182 -10.32 -7.47 -1.88
CA GLN A 182 -9.64 -8.73 -2.19
C GLN A 182 -10.59 -9.79 -2.77
N ILE A 183 -11.84 -9.84 -2.30
CA ILE A 183 -12.84 -10.78 -2.82
C ILE A 183 -13.10 -10.51 -4.32
N TYR A 184 -13.32 -9.25 -4.70
CA TYR A 184 -13.63 -8.87 -6.08
C TYR A 184 -12.39 -8.79 -7.00
N ASP A 185 -11.20 -8.67 -6.43
CA ASP A 185 -9.94 -8.67 -7.18
C ASP A 185 -9.25 -10.03 -7.21
N TYR A 186 -9.88 -11.11 -6.73
CA TYR A 186 -9.25 -12.43 -6.61
C TYR A 186 -8.40 -12.84 -7.83
N GLY A 187 -8.94 -12.71 -9.05
CA GLY A 187 -8.21 -13.05 -10.28
C GLY A 187 -6.98 -12.18 -10.54
N ILE A 188 -7.06 -10.87 -10.25
CA ILE A 188 -5.96 -9.90 -10.43
C ILE A 188 -4.90 -10.12 -9.35
N ASP A 189 -5.33 -10.29 -8.10
CA ASP A 189 -4.42 -10.46 -6.97
C ASP A 189 -3.67 -11.81 -7.03
N ARG A 190 -4.20 -12.85 -7.69
CA ARG A 190 -3.43 -14.07 -7.99
C ARG A 190 -2.17 -13.82 -8.83
N VAL A 191 -2.20 -12.80 -9.68
CA VAL A 191 -1.05 -12.42 -10.51
C VAL A 191 -0.14 -11.46 -9.75
N ASN A 192 -0.70 -10.37 -9.25
CA ASN A 192 0.08 -9.25 -8.72
C ASN A 192 0.50 -9.45 -7.26
N LYS A 193 -0.34 -10.12 -6.47
CA LYS A 193 -0.21 -10.24 -5.02
C LYS A 193 -0.50 -11.67 -4.53
N PRO A 194 0.24 -12.69 -5.03
CA PRO A 194 -0.04 -14.10 -4.74
C PRO A 194 0.11 -14.46 -3.25
N PHE A 195 0.73 -13.58 -2.46
CA PHE A 195 0.86 -13.73 -1.01
C PHE A 195 -0.40 -13.32 -0.23
N LEU A 196 -1.41 -12.72 -0.88
CA LEU A 196 -2.65 -12.33 -0.20
C LEU A 196 -3.49 -13.58 0.12
N PRO A 197 -4.16 -13.65 1.29
CA PRO A 197 -4.75 -14.90 1.79
C PRO A 197 -5.78 -15.55 0.87
N ILE A 198 -6.65 -14.75 0.23
CA ILE A 198 -7.63 -15.28 -0.71
C ILE A 198 -6.92 -15.78 -1.98
N ALA A 199 -5.96 -15.02 -2.51
CA ALA A 199 -5.20 -15.36 -3.71
C ALA A 199 -4.27 -16.58 -3.51
N ALA A 200 -3.72 -16.74 -2.30
CA ALA A 200 -2.86 -17.84 -1.88
C ALA A 200 -3.66 -19.13 -1.60
N GLY A 201 -4.97 -19.03 -1.37
CA GLY A 201 -5.81 -20.15 -0.95
C GLY A 201 -5.80 -20.43 0.56
N ASP A 202 -5.14 -19.58 1.35
CA ASP A 202 -5.09 -19.68 2.81
C ASP A 202 -6.44 -19.33 3.46
N LEU A 203 -7.27 -18.54 2.76
CA LEU A 203 -8.60 -18.14 3.18
C LEU A 203 -9.61 -18.39 2.06
N SER A 204 -10.64 -19.20 2.33
CA SER A 204 -11.70 -19.47 1.36
C SER A 204 -12.59 -18.24 1.12
N VAL A 205 -13.20 -18.13 -0.07
CA VAL A 205 -14.10 -17.02 -0.40
C VAL A 205 -15.30 -16.92 0.56
N PRO A 206 -15.98 -18.02 0.96
CA PRO A 206 -17.03 -17.95 1.98
C PRO A 206 -16.52 -17.45 3.34
N ALA A 207 -15.33 -17.88 3.76
CA ALA A 207 -14.74 -17.39 5.01
C ALA A 207 -14.37 -15.90 4.93
N ALA A 208 -13.88 -15.45 3.78
CA ALA A 208 -13.61 -14.03 3.54
C ALA A 208 -14.89 -13.19 3.62
N TRP A 209 -16.01 -13.64 3.03
CA TRP A 209 -17.30 -12.98 3.18
C TRP A 209 -17.80 -12.94 4.63
N ALA A 210 -17.66 -14.04 5.37
CA ALA A 210 -18.00 -14.08 6.79
C ALA A 210 -17.17 -13.08 7.61
N LEU A 211 -15.86 -12.95 7.33
CA LEU A 211 -15.00 -11.96 7.96
C LEU A 211 -15.42 -10.53 7.61
N VAL A 212 -15.68 -10.23 6.33
CA VAL A 212 -16.13 -8.91 5.89
C VAL A 212 -17.44 -8.53 6.57
N ALA A 213 -18.42 -9.43 6.59
CA ALA A 213 -19.72 -9.20 7.24
C ALA A 213 -19.57 -9.02 8.77
N GLY A 214 -18.73 -9.83 9.41
CA GLY A 214 -18.45 -9.74 10.85
C GLY A 214 -17.77 -8.42 11.22
N LEU A 215 -16.76 -8.00 10.45
CA LEU A 215 -16.06 -6.73 10.65
C LEU A 215 -17.00 -5.53 10.44
N ALA A 216 -17.83 -5.54 9.39
CA ALA A 216 -18.82 -4.49 9.17
C ALA A 216 -19.82 -4.40 10.35
N SER A 217 -20.40 -5.53 10.75
CA SER A 217 -21.40 -5.60 11.81
C SER A 217 -20.82 -5.16 13.16
N LEU A 218 -19.64 -5.66 13.51
CA LEU A 218 -18.94 -5.28 14.74
C LEU A 218 -18.61 -3.78 14.75
N GLY A 219 -18.06 -3.25 13.65
CA GLY A 219 -17.71 -1.85 13.55
C GLY A 219 -18.94 -0.94 13.67
N VAL A 220 -20.02 -1.24 12.95
CA VAL A 220 -21.30 -0.51 13.02
C VAL A 220 -21.90 -0.58 14.42
N GLY A 221 -21.91 -1.77 15.04
CA GLY A 221 -22.41 -1.96 16.41
C GLY A 221 -21.64 -1.16 17.45
N ILE A 222 -20.31 -1.05 17.30
CA ILE A 222 -19.50 -0.21 18.20
C ILE A 222 -19.84 1.27 18.02
N VAL A 223 -19.88 1.79 16.78
CA VAL A 223 -20.11 3.22 16.57
C VAL A 223 -21.51 3.67 16.98
N SER A 224 -22.53 2.86 16.68
CA SER A 224 -23.92 3.15 17.01
C SER A 224 -24.19 3.23 18.51
N THR A 225 -23.50 2.40 19.29
CA THR A 225 -23.66 2.33 20.75
C THR A 225 -22.74 3.28 21.52
N ASN A 226 -21.62 3.74 20.95
CA ASN A 226 -20.60 4.49 21.69
C ASN A 226 -20.42 5.97 21.24
N PHE A 227 -20.73 6.33 19.99
CA PHE A 227 -20.30 7.62 19.40
C PHE A 227 -21.42 8.48 18.82
N GLY A 228 -22.66 8.03 18.88
CA GLY A 228 -23.85 8.79 18.48
C GLY A 228 -24.12 8.82 16.97
N PRO A 229 -25.20 9.50 16.53
CA PRO A 229 -25.72 9.38 15.17
C PRO A 229 -24.78 9.88 14.08
N LEU A 230 -24.10 11.02 14.29
CA LEU A 230 -23.22 11.60 13.27
C LEU A 230 -22.04 10.69 12.93
N ILE A 231 -21.30 10.23 13.96
CA ILE A 231 -20.15 9.32 13.74
C ILE A 231 -20.61 8.00 13.14
N THR A 232 -21.78 7.50 13.55
CA THR A 232 -22.38 6.31 12.96
C THR A 232 -22.68 6.49 11.48
N ALA A 233 -23.29 7.62 11.10
CA ALA A 233 -23.59 7.95 9.71
C ALA A 233 -22.32 8.08 8.87
N LEU A 234 -21.28 8.77 9.38
CA LEU A 234 -20.01 8.92 8.68
C LEU A 234 -19.26 7.59 8.52
N TYR A 235 -19.34 6.72 9.52
CA TYR A 235 -18.77 5.38 9.47
C TYR A 235 -19.47 4.52 8.41
N ILE A 236 -20.80 4.48 8.41
CA ILE A 236 -21.61 3.76 7.40
C ILE A 236 -21.34 4.33 6.01
N PHE A 237 -21.24 5.66 5.88
CA PHE A 237 -20.88 6.30 4.62
C PHE A 237 -19.48 5.89 4.14
N GLY A 238 -18.51 5.77 5.04
CA GLY A 238 -17.18 5.22 4.72
C GLY A 238 -17.23 3.78 4.22
N LEU A 239 -18.05 2.92 4.83
CA LEU A 239 -18.28 1.55 4.34
C LEU A 239 -18.94 1.55 2.96
N PHE A 240 -19.96 2.38 2.77
CA PHE A 240 -20.63 2.56 1.48
C PHE A 240 -19.64 2.97 0.37
N LEU A 241 -18.77 3.95 0.64
CA LEU A 241 -17.71 4.37 -0.29
C LEU A 241 -16.75 3.21 -0.62
N GLY A 242 -16.37 2.41 0.38
CA GLY A 242 -15.56 1.20 0.16
C GLY A 242 -16.24 0.14 -0.71
N THR A 243 -17.56 -0.01 -0.56
CA THR A 243 -18.39 -0.91 -1.36
C THR A 243 -18.44 -0.45 -2.81
N ILE A 244 -18.88 0.79 -3.08
CA ILE A 244 -19.00 1.29 -4.46
C ILE A 244 -17.65 1.40 -5.18
N TYR A 245 -16.56 1.50 -4.42
CA TYR A 245 -15.20 1.43 -4.96
C TYR A 245 -14.88 0.04 -5.54
N SER A 246 -15.34 -1.05 -4.90
CA SER A 246 -14.92 -2.42 -5.22
C SER A 246 -15.96 -3.25 -5.99
N VAL A 247 -17.25 -2.99 -5.78
CA VAL A 247 -18.36 -3.88 -6.16
C VAL A 247 -19.05 -3.42 -7.45
N PRO A 248 -19.33 -4.32 -8.42
CA PRO A 248 -20.18 -4.01 -9.58
C PRO A 248 -21.63 -3.68 -9.20
N PRO A 249 -22.36 -2.87 -9.99
CA PRO A 249 -21.98 -2.35 -11.30
C PRO A 249 -21.07 -1.10 -11.26
N LEU A 250 -20.94 -0.43 -10.11
CA LEU A 250 -20.21 0.84 -10.03
C LEU A 250 -18.70 0.67 -10.11
N ARG A 251 -18.13 -0.23 -9.28
CA ARG A 251 -16.69 -0.57 -9.20
C ARG A 251 -15.76 0.60 -9.53
N LEU A 252 -15.94 1.72 -8.81
CA LEU A 252 -15.38 3.02 -9.17
C LEU A 252 -13.85 3.07 -9.21
N LYS A 253 -13.18 2.09 -8.61
CA LYS A 253 -11.73 1.91 -8.71
C LYS A 253 -11.19 1.81 -10.13
N GLN A 254 -12.02 1.45 -11.11
CA GLN A 254 -11.67 1.39 -12.53
C GLN A 254 -11.46 2.78 -13.14
N TYR A 255 -12.06 3.82 -12.53
CA TYR A 255 -11.96 5.20 -12.99
C TYR A 255 -11.00 5.97 -12.08
N PRO A 256 -9.89 6.52 -12.59
CA PRO A 256 -8.85 7.15 -11.75
C PRO A 256 -9.38 8.27 -10.87
N VAL A 257 -10.18 9.19 -11.42
CA VAL A 257 -10.67 10.38 -10.69
C VAL A 257 -11.61 9.98 -9.55
N PRO A 258 -12.70 9.21 -9.75
CA PRO A 258 -13.53 8.70 -8.65
C PRO A 258 -12.74 7.89 -7.61
N ALA A 259 -11.79 7.06 -8.04
CA ALA A 259 -10.95 6.29 -7.15
C ALA A 259 -10.10 7.20 -6.22
N PHE A 260 -9.51 8.26 -6.77
CA PHE A 260 -8.74 9.24 -6.00
C PHE A 260 -9.64 9.97 -5.00
N MET A 261 -10.81 10.43 -5.44
CA MET A 261 -11.78 11.15 -4.60
C MET A 261 -12.27 10.29 -3.42
N ILE A 262 -12.55 9.01 -3.64
CA ILE A 262 -12.96 8.10 -2.56
C ILE A 262 -11.83 7.91 -1.55
N ILE A 263 -10.60 7.65 -2.01
CA ILE A 263 -9.46 7.44 -1.11
C ILE A 263 -9.17 8.72 -0.32
N ALA A 264 -9.16 9.87 -0.98
CA ALA A 264 -8.99 11.18 -0.36
C ALA A 264 -10.11 11.48 0.66
N THR A 265 -11.36 11.17 0.34
CA THR A 265 -12.49 11.37 1.25
C THR A 265 -12.37 10.47 2.48
N VAL A 266 -12.14 9.17 2.30
CA VAL A 266 -12.12 8.21 3.42
C VAL A 266 -10.87 8.39 4.29
N ARG A 267 -9.68 8.45 3.67
CA ARG A 267 -8.40 8.52 4.40
C ARG A 267 -7.96 9.92 4.74
N GLY A 268 -8.24 10.89 3.87
CA GLY A 268 -7.85 12.29 4.06
C GLY A 268 -8.83 13.03 4.95
N PHE A 269 -10.12 12.95 4.65
CA PHE A 269 -11.13 13.75 5.36
C PHE A 269 -11.81 13.00 6.52
N LEU A 270 -12.55 11.91 6.23
CA LEU A 270 -13.45 11.25 7.20
C LEU A 270 -12.72 10.76 8.46
N LEU A 271 -11.52 10.17 8.30
CA LEU A 271 -10.72 9.73 9.44
C LEU A 271 -10.35 10.93 10.34
N ASN A 272 -9.81 12.00 9.74
CA ASN A 272 -9.32 13.15 10.49
C ASN A 272 -10.46 13.90 11.20
N PHE A 273 -11.50 14.24 10.44
CA PHE A 273 -12.69 14.87 10.98
C PHE A 273 -13.38 13.99 12.03
N GLY A 274 -13.65 12.73 11.71
CA GLY A 274 -14.46 11.84 12.54
C GLY A 274 -13.80 11.54 13.89
N VAL A 275 -12.49 11.26 13.91
CA VAL A 275 -11.78 10.99 15.16
C VAL A 275 -11.70 12.24 16.03
N TYR A 276 -11.40 13.39 15.44
CA TYR A 276 -11.31 14.64 16.20
C TYR A 276 -12.67 15.06 16.76
N TYR A 277 -13.74 14.97 15.95
CA TYR A 277 -15.12 15.20 16.40
C TYR A 277 -15.48 14.28 17.56
N ALA A 278 -15.28 12.97 17.40
CA ALA A 278 -15.59 11.97 18.43
C ALA A 278 -14.83 12.22 19.73
N THR A 279 -13.57 12.66 19.63
CA THR A 279 -12.72 12.95 20.78
C THR A 279 -13.21 14.19 21.52
N ARG A 280 -13.46 15.31 20.82
CA ARG A 280 -14.01 16.52 21.43
C ARG A 280 -15.36 16.28 22.11
N ALA A 281 -16.25 15.57 21.43
CA ALA A 281 -17.55 15.20 22.00
C ALA A 281 -17.40 14.33 23.27
N ALA A 282 -16.43 13.41 23.30
CA ALA A 282 -16.14 12.61 24.50
C ALA A 282 -15.57 13.44 25.66
N LEU A 283 -14.87 14.54 25.36
CA LEU A 283 -14.38 15.52 26.34
C LEU A 283 -15.47 16.52 26.78
N GLY A 284 -16.70 16.42 26.26
CA GLY A 284 -17.80 17.34 26.58
C GLY A 284 -17.71 18.70 25.86
N LEU A 285 -16.88 18.81 24.83
CA LEU A 285 -16.68 20.05 24.08
C LEU A 285 -17.57 20.12 22.84
N SER A 286 -17.99 21.34 22.48
CA SER A 286 -18.54 21.62 21.15
C SER A 286 -17.48 21.38 20.08
N TYR A 287 -17.93 21.05 18.87
CA TYR A 287 -17.02 20.89 17.74
C TYR A 287 -16.50 22.26 17.27
N GLU A 288 -15.18 22.37 17.20
CA GLU A 288 -14.49 23.56 16.67
C GLU A 288 -13.24 23.11 15.93
N TRP A 289 -12.97 23.73 14.78
CA TRP A 289 -11.79 23.43 14.00
C TRP A 289 -10.52 23.94 14.69
N SER A 290 -9.57 23.04 14.94
CA SER A 290 -8.20 23.41 15.30
C SER A 290 -7.39 23.68 14.01
N PRO A 291 -6.56 24.74 13.95
CA PRO A 291 -5.66 24.97 12.83
C PRO A 291 -4.77 23.76 12.49
N SER A 292 -4.30 23.02 13.50
CA SER A 292 -3.53 21.79 13.31
C SER A 292 -4.36 20.69 12.67
N VAL A 293 -5.63 20.54 13.09
CA VAL A 293 -6.54 19.54 12.51
C VAL A 293 -6.91 19.90 11.07
N ILE A 294 -7.14 21.18 10.76
CA ILE A 294 -7.34 21.64 9.38
C ILE A 294 -6.10 21.28 8.55
N PHE A 295 -4.91 21.64 9.05
CA PHE A 295 -3.64 21.36 8.38
C PHE A 295 -3.49 19.86 8.06
N ILE A 296 -3.59 18.97 9.06
CA ILE A 296 -3.39 17.53 8.82
C ILE A 296 -4.48 16.96 7.91
N THR A 297 -5.72 17.45 8.00
CA THR A 297 -6.81 17.01 7.12
C THR A 297 -6.47 17.34 5.68
N LEU A 298 -6.08 18.58 5.38
CA LEU A 298 -5.70 19.00 4.03
C LEU A 298 -4.44 18.28 3.55
N PHE A 299 -3.40 18.26 4.39
CA PHE A 299 -2.12 17.66 4.08
C PHE A 299 -2.25 16.18 3.75
N VAL A 300 -2.96 15.42 4.59
CA VAL A 300 -3.14 13.99 4.41
C VAL A 300 -4.15 13.68 3.30
N THR A 301 -5.06 14.60 2.95
CA THR A 301 -5.92 14.47 1.76
C THR A 301 -5.10 14.52 0.46
N VAL A 302 -4.16 15.46 0.36
CA VAL A 302 -3.20 15.50 -0.76
C VAL A 302 -2.34 14.24 -0.76
N PHE A 303 -1.83 13.84 0.40
CA PHE A 303 -1.03 12.63 0.56
C PHE A 303 -1.80 11.37 0.13
N ALA A 304 -3.06 11.23 0.54
CA ALA A 304 -3.93 10.11 0.18
C ALA A 304 -4.16 10.04 -1.33
N THR A 305 -4.26 11.19 -2.00
CA THR A 305 -4.29 11.26 -3.46
C THR A 305 -2.99 10.73 -4.07
N VAL A 306 -1.83 11.06 -3.50
CA VAL A 306 -0.55 10.50 -3.97
C VAL A 306 -0.46 8.99 -3.76
N ILE A 307 -0.90 8.48 -2.61
CA ILE A 307 -1.00 7.04 -2.37
C ILE A 307 -1.90 6.41 -3.44
N ALA A 308 -3.03 7.03 -3.76
CA ALA A 308 -3.95 6.52 -4.77
C ALA A 308 -3.33 6.48 -6.18
N ILE A 309 -2.52 7.48 -6.56
CA ILE A 309 -1.78 7.53 -7.83
C ILE A 309 -0.68 6.47 -7.87
N THR A 310 0.00 6.23 -6.75
CA THR A 310 1.20 5.37 -6.68
C THR A 310 0.92 3.93 -6.28
N LYS A 311 -0.30 3.60 -5.82
CA LYS A 311 -0.68 2.27 -5.32
C LYS A 311 -0.43 1.14 -6.32
N ASP A 312 -0.61 1.42 -7.60
CA ASP A 312 -0.53 0.41 -8.68
C ASP A 312 0.90 0.33 -9.27
N LEU A 313 1.85 1.15 -8.79
CA LEU A 313 3.26 1.10 -9.25
C LEU A 313 3.87 -0.31 -9.15
N PRO A 314 3.72 -1.05 -8.04
CA PRO A 314 4.28 -2.41 -7.92
C PRO A 314 3.61 -3.43 -8.85
N ASP A 315 2.40 -3.12 -9.34
CA ASP A 315 1.55 -4.03 -10.11
C ASP A 315 1.77 -3.88 -11.64
N ILE A 316 2.38 -2.78 -12.10
CA ILE A 316 2.57 -2.45 -13.54
C ILE A 316 3.17 -3.61 -14.36
N GLU A 317 4.16 -4.32 -13.83
CA GLU A 317 4.83 -5.42 -14.56
C GLU A 317 3.87 -6.60 -14.79
N GLY A 318 3.10 -6.96 -13.75
CA GLY A 318 2.09 -8.01 -13.84
C GLY A 318 0.95 -7.59 -14.76
N ASP A 319 0.44 -6.37 -14.60
CA ASP A 319 -0.62 -5.82 -15.45
C ASP A 319 -0.24 -5.85 -16.94
N LYS A 320 0.98 -5.44 -17.28
CA LYS A 320 1.49 -5.50 -18.66
C LYS A 320 1.58 -6.93 -19.20
N LYS A 321 2.01 -7.88 -18.38
CA LYS A 321 2.12 -9.29 -18.79
C LYS A 321 0.77 -9.91 -19.14
N PHE A 322 -0.31 -9.42 -18.53
CA PHE A 322 -1.67 -9.90 -18.73
C PHE A 322 -2.57 -8.92 -19.50
N ASN A 323 -1.98 -7.92 -20.19
CA ASN A 323 -2.69 -6.90 -20.98
C ASN A 323 -3.78 -6.14 -20.21
N ILE A 324 -3.58 -5.91 -18.92
CA ILE A 324 -4.47 -5.08 -18.09
C ILE A 324 -4.07 -3.62 -18.27
N SER A 325 -4.97 -2.82 -18.84
CA SER A 325 -4.79 -1.37 -18.98
C SER A 325 -5.20 -0.66 -17.69
N THR A 326 -4.23 -0.07 -16.99
CA THR A 326 -4.44 0.81 -15.84
C THR A 326 -3.91 2.22 -16.13
N PHE A 327 -4.30 3.19 -15.30
CA PHE A 327 -3.67 4.52 -15.32
C PHE A 327 -2.14 4.40 -15.23
N ALA A 328 -1.68 3.42 -14.47
CA ALA A 328 -0.28 3.21 -14.21
C ALA A 328 0.49 2.61 -15.39
N THR A 329 -0.10 1.65 -16.11
CA THR A 329 0.49 1.08 -17.33
C THR A 329 0.54 2.08 -18.47
N ASN A 330 -0.43 2.98 -18.56
CA ASN A 330 -0.57 3.93 -19.68
C ASN A 330 0.41 5.11 -19.58
N LEU A 331 0.63 5.66 -18.38
CA LEU A 331 1.62 6.74 -18.19
C LEU A 331 3.05 6.20 -18.04
N GLY A 332 3.19 4.99 -17.47
CA GLY A 332 4.46 4.36 -17.18
C GLY A 332 5.07 4.79 -15.85
N VAL A 333 5.87 3.88 -15.28
CA VAL A 333 6.45 3.98 -13.92
C VAL A 333 7.08 5.34 -13.65
N ARG A 334 7.97 5.80 -14.55
CA ARG A 334 8.72 7.05 -14.39
C ARG A 334 7.80 8.24 -14.17
N LYS A 335 6.83 8.46 -15.05
CA LYS A 335 5.94 9.63 -14.98
C LYS A 335 5.12 9.64 -13.69
N ILE A 336 4.63 8.48 -13.27
CA ILE A 336 3.81 8.34 -12.06
C ILE A 336 4.63 8.55 -10.80
N SER A 337 5.84 7.98 -10.74
CA SER A 337 6.74 8.17 -9.60
C SER A 337 7.12 9.64 -9.45
N PHE A 338 7.45 10.35 -10.54
CA PHE A 338 7.75 11.78 -10.52
C PHE A 338 6.51 12.63 -10.20
N LEU A 339 5.34 12.28 -10.72
CA LEU A 339 4.08 12.98 -10.38
C LEU A 339 3.78 12.85 -8.88
N GLY A 340 3.84 11.63 -8.33
CA GLY A 340 3.61 11.39 -6.91
C GLY A 340 4.63 12.09 -6.03
N ALA A 341 5.92 11.99 -6.37
CA ALA A 341 6.99 12.68 -5.64
C ALA A 341 6.85 14.21 -5.72
N GLY A 342 6.52 14.76 -6.90
CA GLY A 342 6.33 16.20 -7.10
C GLY A 342 5.15 16.74 -6.29
N LEU A 343 4.02 16.04 -6.29
CA LEU A 343 2.85 16.41 -5.47
C LEU A 343 3.15 16.37 -3.97
N LEU A 344 3.86 15.34 -3.48
CA LEU A 344 4.28 15.29 -2.08
C LEU A 344 5.28 16.38 -1.74
N LEU A 345 6.26 16.65 -2.61
CA LEU A 345 7.25 17.71 -2.39
C LEU A 345 6.57 19.08 -2.32
N ALA A 346 5.61 19.35 -3.21
CA ALA A 346 4.81 20.57 -3.16
C ALA A 346 4.01 20.67 -1.85
N ASN A 347 3.45 19.55 -1.38
CA ASN A 347 2.74 19.48 -0.10
C ASN A 347 3.68 19.80 1.09
N TYR A 348 4.90 19.26 1.09
CA TYR A 348 5.92 19.57 2.10
C TYR A 348 6.34 21.04 2.10
N VAL A 349 6.58 21.61 0.92
CA VAL A 349 6.89 23.04 0.78
C VAL A 349 5.71 23.86 1.29
N GLY A 350 4.47 23.49 0.96
CA GLY A 350 3.25 24.12 1.48
C GLY A 350 3.17 24.10 3.00
N ALA A 351 3.53 22.98 3.65
CA ALA A 351 3.58 22.88 5.11
C ALA A 351 4.64 23.80 5.73
N ILE A 352 5.84 23.87 5.14
CA ILE A 352 6.91 24.78 5.58
C ILE A 352 6.45 26.23 5.46
N VAL A 353 5.83 26.59 4.34
CA VAL A 353 5.28 27.93 4.11
C VAL A 353 4.19 28.27 5.12
N ALA A 354 3.25 27.35 5.37
CA ALA A 354 2.18 27.54 6.35
C ALA A 354 2.73 27.83 7.76
N ALA A 355 3.85 27.22 8.14
CA ALA A 355 4.51 27.44 9.42
C ALA A 355 5.01 28.89 9.63
N PHE A 356 5.35 29.59 8.54
CA PHE A 356 5.77 31.00 8.58
C PHE A 356 4.60 31.97 8.51
N TYR A 357 3.51 31.60 7.80
CA TYR A 357 2.31 32.44 7.72
C TYR A 357 1.44 32.36 8.98
N LEU A 358 1.46 31.24 9.69
CA LEU A 358 0.66 31.00 10.89
C LEU A 358 1.54 30.60 12.11
N PRO A 359 2.50 31.45 12.52
CA PRO A 359 3.46 31.11 13.58
C PRO A 359 2.83 30.97 14.97
N GLN A 360 1.62 31.50 15.16
CA GLN A 360 0.86 31.32 16.41
C GLN A 360 0.10 29.99 16.46
N ALA A 361 -0.19 29.41 15.29
CA ALA A 361 -0.91 28.14 15.19
C ALA A 361 0.02 26.92 15.25
N PHE A 362 1.28 27.10 14.84
CA PHE A 362 2.24 26.01 14.65
C PHE A 362 3.56 26.28 15.36
N LYS A 363 4.19 25.21 15.86
CA LYS A 363 5.58 25.25 16.30
C LYS A 363 6.49 25.30 15.08
N THR A 364 6.80 26.50 14.60
CA THR A 364 7.54 26.74 13.36
C THR A 364 8.81 25.90 13.25
N LYS A 365 9.60 25.77 14.32
CA LYS A 365 10.82 24.94 14.31
C LYS A 365 10.53 23.47 13.97
N VAL A 366 9.48 22.89 14.56
CA VAL A 366 9.10 21.48 14.36
C VAL A 366 8.52 21.30 12.95
N MET A 367 7.61 22.18 12.52
CA MET A 367 7.06 22.12 11.17
C MET A 367 8.15 22.27 10.10
N VAL A 368 9.01 23.28 10.19
CA VAL A 368 10.03 23.53 9.16
C VAL A 368 11.03 22.40 9.12
N SER A 369 11.62 22.02 10.26
CA SER A 369 12.66 20.97 10.28
C SER A 369 12.11 19.59 9.92
N GLY A 370 10.95 19.20 10.48
CA GLY A 370 10.32 17.91 10.22
C GLY A 370 9.97 17.72 8.74
N HIS A 371 9.23 18.66 8.16
CA HIS A 371 8.81 18.56 6.75
C HIS A 371 9.99 18.75 5.78
N ALA A 372 11.02 19.55 6.14
CA ALA A 372 12.24 19.65 5.33
C ALA A 372 13.02 18.33 5.29
N VAL A 373 13.20 17.67 6.43
CA VAL A 373 13.88 16.36 6.49
C VAL A 373 13.10 15.30 5.69
N LEU A 374 11.78 15.24 5.86
CA LEU A 374 10.94 14.28 5.13
C LEU A 374 10.91 14.57 3.62
N GLY A 375 10.87 15.85 3.23
CA GLY A 375 10.99 16.28 1.83
C GLY A 375 12.35 15.92 1.20
N LEU A 376 13.46 16.14 1.92
CA LEU A 376 14.80 15.75 1.45
C LEU A 376 14.93 14.23 1.30
N CYS A 377 14.39 13.46 2.26
CA CYS A 377 14.36 12.00 2.16
C CYS A 377 13.53 11.53 0.95
N LEU A 378 12.41 12.18 0.64
CA LEU A 378 11.63 11.91 -0.57
C LEU A 378 12.42 12.17 -1.84
N VAL A 379 13.13 13.30 -1.94
CA VAL A 379 13.99 13.62 -3.08
C VAL A 379 15.07 12.55 -3.25
N TYR A 380 15.74 12.18 -2.16
CA TYR A 380 16.75 11.12 -2.19
C TYR A 380 16.19 9.77 -2.65
N GLN A 381 15.03 9.36 -2.16
CA GLN A 381 14.41 8.08 -2.55
C GLN A 381 13.91 8.10 -3.99
N THR A 382 13.46 9.25 -4.48
CA THR A 382 13.08 9.42 -5.89
C THR A 382 14.31 9.34 -6.80
N TRP A 383 15.43 9.95 -6.41
CA TRP A 383 16.70 9.83 -7.11
C TRP A 383 17.24 8.39 -7.13
N LEU A 384 17.13 7.68 -6.00
CA LEU A 384 17.54 6.28 -5.89
C LEU A 384 16.71 5.37 -6.79
N LEU A 385 15.40 5.61 -6.90
CA LEU A 385 14.50 4.89 -7.80
C LEU A 385 14.92 5.06 -9.27
N ASP A 386 15.18 6.29 -9.70
CA ASP A 386 15.61 6.61 -11.07
C ASP A 386 16.99 6.00 -11.38
N THR A 387 17.94 6.12 -10.45
CA THR A 387 19.29 5.53 -10.58
C THR A 387 19.24 4.00 -10.71
N LYS A 388 18.31 3.34 -10.01
CA LYS A 388 18.06 1.89 -10.12
C LYS A 388 17.20 1.50 -11.33
N LYS A 389 17.00 2.42 -12.28
CA LYS A 389 16.29 2.23 -13.54
C LYS A 389 14.92 1.57 -13.36
N TYR A 390 14.21 1.91 -12.28
CA TYR A 390 12.86 1.41 -12.01
C TYR A 390 12.75 -0.13 -11.96
N SER A 391 13.77 -0.82 -11.43
CA SER A 391 13.65 -2.26 -11.17
C SER A 391 12.47 -2.56 -10.24
N LYS A 392 11.88 -3.76 -10.35
CA LYS A 392 10.74 -4.20 -9.53
C LYS A 392 10.96 -3.98 -8.02
N GLU A 393 12.16 -4.33 -7.56
CA GLU A 393 12.55 -4.13 -6.16
C GLU A 393 12.62 -2.64 -5.79
N ALA A 394 13.21 -1.80 -6.65
CA ALA A 394 13.28 -0.36 -6.42
C ALA A 394 11.88 0.28 -6.37
N ILE A 395 10.96 -0.13 -7.25
CA ILE A 395 9.57 0.33 -7.24
C ILE A 395 8.87 -0.07 -5.94
N ALA A 396 9.00 -1.34 -5.54
CA ALA A 396 8.39 -1.83 -4.29
C ALA A 396 8.94 -1.08 -3.07
N ASN A 397 10.26 -0.82 -3.03
CA ASN A 397 10.89 -0.07 -1.95
C ASN A 397 10.45 1.40 -1.93
N PHE A 398 10.35 2.05 -3.10
CA PHE A 398 9.84 3.42 -3.20
C PHE A 398 8.37 3.52 -2.73
N TYR A 399 7.51 2.58 -3.15
CA TYR A 399 6.13 2.55 -2.71
C TYR A 399 6.01 2.32 -1.19
N ARG A 400 6.81 1.41 -0.61
CA ARG A 400 6.91 1.24 0.85
C ARG A 400 7.38 2.53 1.54
N PHE A 401 8.32 3.24 0.93
CA PHE A 401 8.84 4.49 1.48
C PHE A 401 7.76 5.59 1.52
N ILE A 402 6.88 5.68 0.51
CA ILE A 402 5.72 6.59 0.55
C ILE A 402 4.84 6.31 1.78
N TRP A 403 4.61 5.05 2.13
CA TRP A 403 3.89 4.70 3.35
C TRP A 403 4.64 5.07 4.63
N ASN A 404 5.97 4.92 4.66
CA ASN A 404 6.78 5.34 5.80
C ASN A 404 6.72 6.85 6.03
N LEU A 405 6.73 7.65 4.96
CA LEU A 405 6.49 9.08 5.03
C LEU A 405 5.10 9.36 5.64
N PHE A 406 4.05 8.72 5.13
CA PHE A 406 2.68 8.85 5.68
C PHE A 406 2.61 8.55 7.19
N TYR A 407 3.31 7.52 7.67
CA TYR A 407 3.40 7.21 9.10
C TYR A 407 4.16 8.29 9.89
N SER A 408 5.23 8.82 9.29
CA SER A 408 6.06 9.86 9.90
C SER A 408 5.27 11.16 10.08
N GLU A 409 4.37 11.50 9.16
CA GLU A 409 3.47 12.65 9.29
C GLU A 409 2.58 12.54 10.52
N TYR A 410 1.93 11.40 10.73
CA TYR A 410 1.10 11.20 11.92
C TYR A 410 1.92 11.10 13.20
N ALA A 411 3.17 10.64 13.14
CA ALA A 411 4.07 10.67 14.30
C ALA A 411 4.50 12.10 14.65
N LEU A 412 4.73 12.95 13.65
CA LEU A 412 5.09 14.36 13.82
C LEU A 412 3.89 15.20 14.30
N PHE A 413 2.69 14.88 13.81
CA PHE A 413 1.47 15.67 13.94
C PHE A 413 1.14 16.16 15.37
N PRO A 414 1.20 15.36 16.44
CA PRO A 414 0.87 15.86 17.78
C PRO A 414 1.75 17.03 18.25
N PHE A 415 2.97 17.12 17.71
CA PHE A 415 4.00 18.06 18.14
C PHE A 415 4.04 19.36 17.31
N ILE A 416 3.31 19.43 16.20
CA ILE A 416 3.34 20.59 15.29
C ILE A 416 2.60 21.80 15.83
#